data_AF-A0A660XY08-F1
#
_entry.id   AF-A0A660XY08-F1
#
_cell.length_a   1.000
_cell.length_b   1.000
_cell.length_c   1.000
_cell.angle_alpha   90.00
_cell.angle_beta   90.00
_cell.angle_gamma   90.00
#
_symmetry.space_group_name_H-M   'P 1'
#
loop_
_entity.id
_entity.type
_entity.pdbx_description
1 polymer ?
#
loop_
_entity_poly.entity_id
_entity_poly.type
_entity_poly.pdbx_seq_one_letter_code
_entity_poly.pdbx_strand_id
1 'polypeptide(L)'
;MALLNRTKCRDRHRILESFYPFNEPRRIEGMVIGNDLDALLSASLLKERYGWDVVAIYDYRKLWIDQTYAGNWIEKCKSGVWLAVDLDIYRNRVPSIGHHILQLTPNDRLVRHEQSLNPNLIMGVDCGQFRKKYPLGTVHFLRWLFETELDRPAEMLCWLADSAYINAQSHRFRKNVSHWLYNFFDWPPFWEIFILLDSADYEDMLIRDIGNRLRNLTRGLAPGQVRSRHRALSGWQCQWQDPQQQSDDIHNILTFIHELCGWESPVIPTHFFRIDGQRDRLSVSEVLKMHTDLDDFLEETGVFSYVFTHIGRLNVTRFPAESVKID
;
A
#
# COMPACT_ATOMS: atom_id res chain seq x y z
N MET A 1 -14.41 -15.14 2.71
CA MET A 1 -12.95 -15.37 2.50
C MET A 1 -12.41 -14.30 1.58
N ALA A 2 -11.19 -13.81 1.80
CA ALA A 2 -10.57 -12.79 0.97
C ALA A 2 -10.48 -13.15 -0.52
N LEU A 3 -10.42 -12.11 -1.37
CA LEU A 3 -10.44 -12.25 -2.82
C LEU A 3 -9.26 -13.08 -3.33
N LEU A 4 -9.54 -14.10 -4.15
CA LEU A 4 -8.55 -14.99 -4.77
C LEU A 4 -7.57 -15.64 -3.77
N ASN A 5 -7.94 -15.72 -2.49
CA ASN A 5 -7.08 -16.25 -1.43
C ASN A 5 -6.58 -17.66 -1.76
N ARG A 6 -5.27 -17.86 -1.72
CA ARG A 6 -4.58 -19.14 -1.98
C ARG A 6 -4.82 -19.75 -3.37
N THR A 7 -5.40 -19.00 -4.30
CA THR A 7 -5.63 -19.48 -5.67
C THR A 7 -4.37 -19.51 -6.52
N LYS A 8 -3.32 -18.75 -6.11
CA LYS A 8 -2.11 -18.50 -6.90
C LYS A 8 -2.44 -17.96 -8.30
N CYS A 9 -3.55 -17.25 -8.45
CA CYS A 9 -3.97 -16.68 -9.71
C CYS A 9 -2.92 -15.68 -10.20
N ARG A 10 -2.43 -15.91 -11.42
CA ARG A 10 -1.51 -15.02 -12.14
C ARG A 10 -2.14 -14.39 -13.38
N ASP A 11 -3.37 -14.80 -13.70
CA ASP A 11 -4.11 -14.24 -14.82
C ASP A 11 -4.59 -12.83 -14.44
N ARG A 12 -3.99 -11.80 -15.07
CA ARG A 12 -4.31 -10.39 -14.84
C ARG A 12 -5.79 -10.13 -15.07
N HIS A 13 -6.34 -10.63 -16.17
CA HIS A 13 -7.73 -10.38 -16.55
C HIS A 13 -8.66 -10.95 -15.48
N ARG A 14 -8.42 -12.19 -15.04
CA ARG A 14 -9.20 -12.79 -13.95
C ARG A 14 -9.08 -11.99 -12.64
N ILE A 15 -7.90 -11.46 -12.32
CA ILE A 15 -7.73 -10.61 -11.12
C ILE A 15 -8.55 -9.33 -11.24
N LEU A 16 -8.49 -8.66 -12.40
CA LEU A 16 -9.24 -7.44 -12.68
C LEU A 16 -10.76 -7.66 -12.60
N GLU A 17 -11.26 -8.76 -13.19
CA GLU A 17 -12.69 -9.12 -13.14
C GLU A 17 -13.16 -9.50 -11.73
N SER A 18 -12.29 -10.14 -10.94
CA SER A 18 -12.63 -10.59 -9.59
C SER A 18 -12.72 -9.44 -8.60
N PHE A 19 -12.02 -8.33 -8.84
CA PHE A 19 -12.01 -7.19 -7.94
C PHE A 19 -12.98 -6.11 -8.41
N TYR A 20 -14.13 -5.98 -7.74
CA TYR A 20 -15.21 -5.11 -8.23
C TYR A 20 -14.81 -3.65 -8.47
N PRO A 21 -13.88 -3.01 -7.74
CA PRO A 21 -13.47 -1.64 -8.07
C PRO A 21 -12.87 -1.55 -9.48
N PHE A 22 -12.24 -2.60 -9.99
CA PHE A 22 -11.71 -2.64 -11.36
C PHE A 22 -12.75 -3.14 -12.38
N ASN A 23 -13.65 -4.05 -11.97
CA ASN A 23 -14.72 -4.55 -12.84
C ASN A 23 -15.89 -3.56 -13.01
N GLU A 24 -16.18 -2.74 -12.00
CA GLU A 24 -17.24 -1.74 -11.96
C GLU A 24 -16.71 -0.35 -11.55
N PRO A 25 -15.74 0.22 -12.30
CA PRO A 25 -14.98 1.38 -11.84
C PRO A 25 -15.82 2.65 -11.66
N ARG A 26 -16.97 2.74 -12.33
CA ARG A 26 -17.92 3.85 -12.21
C ARG A 26 -18.63 3.91 -10.85
N ARG A 27 -18.56 2.86 -10.04
CA ARG A 27 -19.12 2.85 -8.68
C ARG A 27 -18.19 3.43 -7.63
N ILE A 28 -16.91 3.55 -7.97
CA ILE A 28 -15.92 4.14 -7.07
C ILE A 28 -15.99 5.65 -7.22
N GLU A 29 -16.25 6.31 -6.10
CA GLU A 29 -16.37 7.75 -5.99
C GLU A 29 -15.07 8.40 -5.46
N GLY A 30 -14.15 7.61 -4.89
CA GLY A 30 -12.88 8.14 -4.41
C GLY A 30 -11.96 7.11 -3.74
N MET A 31 -10.73 7.55 -3.48
CA MET A 31 -9.68 6.75 -2.87
C MET A 31 -9.37 7.19 -1.44
N VAL A 32 -9.21 6.22 -0.54
CA VAL A 32 -8.55 6.39 0.76
C VAL A 32 -7.11 5.92 0.59
N ILE A 33 -6.12 6.78 0.79
CA ILE A 33 -4.72 6.44 0.50
C ILE A 33 -3.86 6.40 1.77
N GLY A 34 -2.74 5.68 1.71
CA GLY A 34 -1.65 5.78 2.69
C GLY A 34 -0.98 7.16 2.74
N ASN A 35 0.11 7.28 3.51
CA ASN A 35 0.78 8.55 3.76
C ASN A 35 2.24 8.62 3.25
N ASP A 36 2.56 7.89 2.17
CA ASP A 36 3.91 7.80 1.63
C ASP A 36 3.94 7.80 0.08
N LEU A 37 5.14 7.64 -0.48
CA LEU A 37 5.38 7.64 -1.92
C LEU A 37 4.64 6.51 -2.66
N ASP A 38 4.50 5.32 -2.07
CA ASP A 38 3.82 4.20 -2.73
C ASP A 38 2.31 4.49 -2.87
N ALA A 39 1.73 5.06 -1.82
CA ALA A 39 0.34 5.55 -1.85
C ALA A 39 0.12 6.61 -2.94
N LEU A 40 1.01 7.60 -3.07
CA LEU A 40 0.89 8.63 -4.12
C LEU A 40 1.07 8.08 -5.52
N LEU A 41 2.08 7.24 -5.75
CA LEU A 41 2.30 6.59 -7.05
C LEU A 41 1.12 5.72 -7.46
N SER A 42 0.60 4.93 -6.52
CA SER A 42 -0.57 4.07 -6.74
C SER A 42 -1.81 4.89 -7.05
N ALA A 43 -2.03 6.00 -6.32
CA ALA A 43 -3.15 6.91 -6.55
C ALA A 43 -3.05 7.62 -7.90
N SER A 44 -1.86 8.08 -8.32
CA SER A 44 -1.64 8.67 -9.64
C SER A 44 -1.91 7.70 -10.79
N LEU A 45 -1.46 6.45 -10.68
CA LEU A 45 -1.75 5.44 -11.69
C LEU A 45 -3.25 5.12 -11.77
N LEU A 46 -3.96 5.07 -10.63
CA LEU A 46 -5.40 4.84 -10.60
C LEU A 46 -6.20 6.06 -11.07
N LYS A 47 -5.70 7.27 -10.83
CA LYS A 47 -6.25 8.51 -11.39
C LYS A 47 -6.16 8.48 -12.91
N GLU A 48 -4.99 8.22 -13.47
CA GLU A 48 -4.78 8.06 -14.91
C GLU A 48 -5.74 7.01 -15.51
N ARG A 49 -5.91 5.89 -14.82
CA ARG A 49 -6.69 4.77 -15.36
C ARG A 49 -8.21 4.95 -15.27
N TYR A 50 -8.69 5.52 -14.18
CA TYR A 50 -10.12 5.52 -13.84
C TYR A 50 -10.69 6.90 -13.47
N GLY A 51 -9.85 7.92 -13.34
CA GLY A 51 -10.24 9.28 -12.99
C GLY A 51 -10.52 9.51 -11.50
N TRP A 52 -10.24 8.53 -10.62
CA TRP A 52 -10.54 8.62 -9.20
C TRP A 52 -9.64 9.61 -8.46
N ASP A 53 -10.24 10.42 -7.58
CA ASP A 53 -9.55 11.37 -6.71
C ASP A 53 -9.48 10.89 -5.25
N VAL A 54 -8.66 11.53 -4.44
CA VAL A 54 -8.50 11.19 -3.02
C VAL A 54 -9.60 11.83 -2.20
N VAL A 55 -10.24 11.04 -1.35
CA VAL A 55 -11.29 11.49 -0.41
C VAL A 55 -10.88 11.35 1.05
N ALA A 56 -9.87 10.54 1.33
CA ALA A 56 -9.28 10.46 2.66
C ALA A 56 -7.82 9.96 2.63
N ILE A 57 -7.10 10.26 3.70
CA ILE A 57 -5.73 9.80 3.94
C ILE A 57 -5.71 9.05 5.28
N TYR A 58 -5.00 7.93 5.35
CA TYR A 58 -4.91 7.10 6.54
C TYR A 58 -3.46 6.65 6.81
N ASP A 59 -2.87 7.07 7.93
CA ASP A 59 -1.48 6.72 8.31
C ASP A 59 -1.38 5.49 9.25
N TYR A 60 -2.42 4.65 9.26
CA TYR A 60 -2.64 3.59 10.24
C TYR A 60 -2.85 4.05 11.69
N ARG A 61 -2.98 5.35 11.96
CA ARG A 61 -3.31 5.88 13.29
C ARG A 61 -4.41 6.94 13.24
N LYS A 62 -4.36 7.85 12.29
CA LYS A 62 -5.25 8.97 12.08
C LYS A 62 -5.88 8.83 10.71
N LEU A 63 -7.16 9.13 10.64
CA LEU A 63 -7.92 9.18 9.40
C LEU A 63 -8.29 10.65 9.14
N TRP A 64 -7.82 11.19 8.03
CA TRP A 64 -8.15 12.53 7.55
C TRP A 64 -9.09 12.39 6.37
N ILE A 65 -10.32 12.83 6.53
CA ILE A 65 -11.38 12.72 5.54
C ILE A 65 -11.62 14.11 4.97
N ASP A 66 -11.86 14.23 3.67
CA ASP A 66 -12.33 15.48 3.08
C ASP A 66 -13.50 16.04 3.90
N GLN A 67 -13.39 17.30 4.31
CA GLN A 67 -14.36 17.97 5.15
C GLN A 67 -15.80 17.92 4.58
N THR A 68 -15.94 17.81 3.25
CA THR A 68 -17.23 17.64 2.57
C THR A 68 -17.95 16.34 2.93
N TYR A 69 -17.24 15.29 3.33
CA TYR A 69 -17.81 14.01 3.74
C TYR A 69 -17.89 13.82 5.25
N ALA A 70 -17.52 14.80 6.07
CA ALA A 70 -17.48 14.67 7.52
C ALA A 70 -18.81 14.18 8.13
N GLY A 71 -19.95 14.51 7.52
CA GLY A 71 -21.28 14.10 7.96
C GLY A 71 -21.78 12.74 7.46
N ASN A 72 -21.15 12.14 6.43
CA ASN A 72 -21.65 10.91 5.78
C ASN A 72 -20.57 9.89 5.39
N TRP A 73 -19.32 10.10 5.78
CA TRP A 73 -18.21 9.23 5.39
C TRP A 73 -18.40 7.76 5.82
N ILE A 74 -19.05 7.51 6.97
CA ILE A 74 -19.40 6.14 7.41
C ILE A 74 -20.31 5.47 6.37
N GLU A 75 -21.29 6.19 5.84
CA GLU A 75 -22.22 5.71 4.82
C GLU A 75 -21.49 5.45 3.49
N LYS A 76 -20.49 6.28 3.16
CA LYS A 76 -19.62 6.07 2.00
C LYS A 76 -18.79 4.78 2.14
N CYS A 77 -18.17 4.55 3.31
CA CYS A 77 -17.51 3.28 3.61
C CYS A 77 -18.49 2.09 3.55
N LYS A 78 -19.70 2.23 4.09
CA LYS A 78 -20.73 1.19 4.07
C LYS A 78 -21.36 0.93 2.70
N SER A 79 -21.22 1.83 1.74
CA SER A 79 -21.74 1.64 0.38
C SER A 79 -20.72 1.03 -0.56
N GLY A 80 -19.45 0.93 -0.14
CA GLY A 80 -18.37 0.42 -0.98
C GLY A 80 -18.03 1.31 -2.16
N VAL A 81 -18.26 2.62 -2.03
CA VAL A 81 -17.89 3.59 -3.07
C VAL A 81 -16.47 4.14 -2.87
N TRP A 82 -15.82 3.84 -1.75
CA TRP A 82 -14.45 4.27 -1.47
C TRP A 82 -13.48 3.10 -1.51
N LEU A 83 -12.36 3.29 -2.22
CA LEU A 83 -11.30 2.31 -2.37
C LEU A 83 -10.10 2.64 -1.48
N ALA A 84 -9.70 1.72 -0.60
CA ALA A 84 -8.45 1.85 0.13
C ALA A 84 -7.28 1.42 -0.76
N VAL A 85 -6.30 2.30 -0.96
CA VAL A 85 -5.12 2.08 -1.82
C VAL A 85 -3.87 2.18 -0.97
N ASP A 86 -3.01 1.17 -1.10
CA ASP A 86 -1.85 0.95 -0.23
C ASP A 86 -2.23 0.73 1.25
N LEU A 87 -3.42 0.14 1.46
CA LEU A 87 -4.03 -0.02 2.76
C LEU A 87 -4.72 -1.38 2.85
N ASP A 88 -4.74 -1.95 4.05
CA ASP A 88 -5.46 -3.19 4.37
C ASP A 88 -6.51 -2.88 5.46
N ILE A 89 -7.68 -2.38 5.08
CA ILE A 89 -8.77 -2.03 6.01
C ILE A 89 -9.62 -3.28 6.31
N TYR A 90 -9.83 -3.58 7.59
CA TYR A 90 -10.61 -4.74 8.05
C TYR A 90 -12.09 -4.38 8.15
N ARG A 91 -12.74 -4.09 7.02
CA ARG A 91 -14.18 -3.77 6.92
C ARG A 91 -14.76 -4.37 5.63
N ASN A 92 -15.83 -5.17 5.74
CA ASN A 92 -16.46 -5.91 4.62
C ASN A 92 -16.70 -5.07 3.36
N ARG A 93 -17.08 -3.81 3.55
CA ARG A 93 -17.52 -2.92 2.46
C ARG A 93 -16.49 -1.85 2.09
N VAL A 94 -15.29 -1.88 2.67
CA VAL A 94 -14.21 -1.01 2.24
C VAL A 94 -13.24 -1.86 1.41
N PRO A 95 -13.42 -1.91 0.08
CA PRO A 95 -12.46 -2.63 -0.76
C PRO A 95 -11.07 -2.05 -0.54
N SER A 96 -10.08 -2.94 -0.55
CA SER A 96 -8.71 -2.58 -0.21
C SER A 96 -7.75 -3.19 -1.22
N ILE A 97 -6.74 -2.43 -1.62
CA ILE A 97 -5.56 -2.94 -2.32
C ILE A 97 -4.37 -2.63 -1.44
N GLY A 98 -3.71 -3.68 -0.96
CA GLY A 98 -2.58 -3.58 -0.06
C GLY A 98 -1.71 -4.82 -0.17
N HIS A 99 -0.67 -4.88 0.64
CA HIS A 99 0.33 -5.95 0.54
C HIS A 99 0.92 -6.32 1.91
N HIS A 100 0.23 -5.99 3.01
CA HIS A 100 0.63 -6.49 4.32
C HIS A 100 0.29 -7.97 4.48
N ILE A 101 0.93 -8.61 5.46
CA ILE A 101 0.54 -9.95 5.89
C ILE A 101 -0.69 -9.81 6.79
N LEU A 102 -1.78 -10.48 6.43
CA LEU A 102 -3.08 -10.42 7.14
C LEU A 102 -3.50 -11.75 7.76
N GLN A 103 -2.94 -12.88 7.32
CA GLN A 103 -3.19 -14.19 7.91
C GLN A 103 -2.11 -14.51 8.96
N LEU A 104 -2.54 -14.93 10.15
CA LEU A 104 -1.71 -15.63 11.12
C LEU A 104 -1.48 -17.08 10.68
N THR A 105 -2.55 -17.77 10.26
CA THR A 105 -2.51 -19.17 9.82
C THR A 105 -3.25 -19.35 8.48
N PRO A 106 -3.02 -20.48 7.78
CA PRO A 106 -3.80 -20.83 6.60
C PRO A 106 -5.30 -20.95 6.77
N ASN A 107 -5.77 -21.17 8.01
CA ASN A 107 -7.17 -21.45 8.30
C ASN A 107 -7.97 -20.19 8.66
N ASP A 108 -7.31 -19.03 8.79
CA ASP A 108 -7.97 -17.77 9.13
C ASP A 108 -8.95 -17.36 8.02
N ARG A 109 -10.18 -16.99 8.40
CA ARG A 109 -11.27 -16.75 7.45
C ARG A 109 -11.19 -15.37 6.82
N LEU A 110 -10.72 -14.38 7.58
CA LEU A 110 -10.58 -12.99 7.17
C LEU A 110 -11.89 -12.41 6.61
N VAL A 111 -12.98 -12.55 7.36
CA VAL A 111 -14.34 -12.20 6.88
C VAL A 111 -14.41 -10.75 6.42
N ARG A 112 -13.75 -9.81 7.13
CA ARG A 112 -13.73 -8.39 6.75
C ARG A 112 -12.66 -7.96 5.74
N HIS A 113 -12.01 -8.92 5.10
CA HIS A 113 -11.13 -8.71 3.94
C HIS A 113 -11.65 -9.41 2.68
N GLU A 114 -12.94 -9.75 2.61
CA GLU A 114 -13.57 -10.33 1.42
C GLU A 114 -13.36 -9.51 0.15
N GLN A 115 -13.28 -8.18 0.29
CA GLN A 115 -13.00 -7.24 -0.78
C GLN A 115 -11.56 -6.72 -0.74
N SER A 116 -10.61 -7.48 -0.21
CA SER A 116 -9.18 -7.13 -0.23
C SER A 116 -8.46 -7.84 -1.37
N LEU A 117 -7.86 -7.07 -2.26
CA LEU A 117 -6.93 -7.54 -3.27
C LEU A 117 -5.50 -7.38 -2.75
N ASN A 118 -4.86 -8.49 -2.39
CA ASN A 118 -3.52 -8.49 -1.78
C ASN A 118 -2.68 -9.66 -2.32
N PRO A 119 -1.47 -9.41 -2.87
CA PRO A 119 -0.65 -10.45 -3.49
C PRO A 119 -0.22 -11.55 -2.50
N ASN A 120 -0.04 -11.23 -1.21
CA ASN A 120 0.25 -12.24 -0.20
C ASN A 120 -0.92 -13.20 -0.01
N LEU A 121 -2.16 -12.70 -0.02
CA LEU A 121 -3.36 -13.55 0.08
C LEU A 121 -3.48 -14.44 -1.16
N ILE A 122 -3.31 -13.89 -2.37
CA ILE A 122 -3.34 -14.67 -3.62
C ILE A 122 -2.33 -15.83 -3.57
N MET A 123 -1.13 -15.57 -3.06
CA MET A 123 -0.05 -16.57 -2.95
C MET A 123 -0.13 -17.44 -1.69
N GLY A 124 -1.03 -17.15 -0.76
CA GLY A 124 -1.19 -17.88 0.49
C GLY A 124 -0.06 -17.69 1.49
N VAL A 125 0.57 -16.51 1.51
CA VAL A 125 1.64 -16.15 2.44
C VAL A 125 1.01 -15.62 3.73
N ASP A 126 1.24 -16.35 4.82
CA ASP A 126 0.82 -16.02 6.17
C ASP A 126 2.01 -15.61 7.07
N CYS A 127 1.72 -15.29 8.33
CA CYS A 127 2.69 -14.87 9.34
C CYS A 127 3.79 -15.92 9.57
N GLY A 128 3.48 -17.23 9.45
CA GLY A 128 4.46 -18.31 9.53
C GLY A 128 5.46 -18.30 8.37
N GLN A 129 5.09 -17.70 7.25
CA GLN A 129 5.89 -17.60 6.03
C GLN A 129 6.43 -16.19 5.77
N PHE A 130 6.58 -15.36 6.81
CA PHE A 130 6.92 -13.93 6.69
C PHE A 130 8.10 -13.61 5.76
N ARG A 131 9.10 -14.50 5.67
CA ARG A 131 10.27 -14.35 4.78
C ARG A 131 9.93 -14.38 3.28
N LYS A 132 8.74 -14.86 2.93
CA LYS A 132 8.19 -14.92 1.56
C LYS A 132 7.23 -13.75 1.26
N LYS A 133 7.01 -12.83 2.22
CA LYS A 133 6.13 -11.66 2.04
C LYS A 133 6.49 -10.93 0.75
N TYR A 134 5.47 -10.47 0.03
CA TYR A 134 5.59 -9.55 -1.09
C TYR A 134 6.51 -8.34 -0.73
N PRO A 135 7.67 -8.21 -1.40
CA PRO A 135 8.72 -7.26 -0.99
C PRO A 135 8.76 -5.97 -1.83
N LEU A 136 7.73 -5.71 -2.63
CA LEU A 136 7.61 -4.50 -3.45
C LEU A 136 6.43 -3.65 -2.94
N GLY A 137 6.27 -2.47 -3.52
CA GLY A 137 5.10 -1.61 -3.25
C GLY A 137 3.83 -2.02 -4.01
N THR A 138 2.71 -1.47 -3.59
CA THR A 138 1.38 -1.54 -4.23
C THR A 138 1.44 -1.07 -5.68
N VAL A 139 2.20 -0.01 -5.99
CA VAL A 139 2.34 0.50 -7.36
C VAL A 139 2.89 -0.57 -8.32
N HIS A 140 3.80 -1.44 -7.87
CA HIS A 140 4.37 -2.49 -8.72
C HIS A 140 3.31 -3.54 -9.09
N PHE A 141 2.42 -3.87 -8.15
CA PHE A 141 1.34 -4.79 -8.40
C PHE A 141 0.32 -4.21 -9.40
N LEU A 142 -0.03 -2.93 -9.24
CA LEU A 142 -0.91 -2.21 -10.17
C LEU A 142 -0.33 -2.09 -11.57
N ARG A 143 0.96 -1.69 -11.68
CA ARG A 143 1.65 -1.59 -12.98
C ARG A 143 1.66 -2.92 -13.71
N TRP A 144 1.88 -4.03 -12.99
CA TRP A 144 1.79 -5.35 -13.59
C TRP A 144 0.36 -5.68 -14.04
N LEU A 145 -0.67 -5.38 -13.24
CA LEU A 145 -2.06 -5.64 -13.60
C LEU A 145 -2.50 -4.88 -14.85
N PHE A 146 -2.05 -3.63 -15.01
CA PHE A 146 -2.43 -2.74 -16.12
C PHE A 146 -1.40 -2.69 -17.25
N GLU A 147 -0.33 -3.48 -17.14
CA GLU A 147 0.76 -3.54 -18.13
C GLU A 147 1.36 -2.16 -18.44
N THR A 148 1.52 -1.35 -17.39
CA THR A 148 1.98 0.05 -17.50
C THR A 148 3.51 0.15 -17.50
N GLU A 149 4.08 0.15 -18.70
CA GLU A 149 5.50 0.40 -18.92
C GLU A 149 5.88 1.86 -18.64
N LEU A 150 7.11 2.07 -18.21
CA LEU A 150 7.64 3.38 -17.85
C LEU A 150 9.03 3.55 -18.46
N ASP A 151 9.40 4.81 -18.70
CA ASP A 151 10.78 5.14 -19.01
C ASP A 151 11.68 4.97 -17.77
N ARG A 152 12.99 5.07 -17.98
CA ARG A 152 13.96 4.75 -16.92
C ARG A 152 13.84 5.66 -15.68
N PRO A 153 13.75 6.99 -15.78
CA PRO A 153 13.52 7.85 -14.62
C PRO A 153 12.24 7.51 -13.84
N ALA A 154 11.13 7.28 -14.53
CA ALA A 154 9.87 6.90 -13.89
C ALA A 154 9.92 5.50 -13.26
N GLU A 155 10.62 4.56 -13.91
CA GLU A 155 10.92 3.24 -13.35
C GLU A 155 11.71 3.38 -12.04
N MET A 156 12.78 4.18 -12.03
CA MET A 156 13.58 4.43 -10.82
C MET A 156 12.74 5.01 -9.69
N LEU A 157 11.82 5.94 -9.99
CA LEU A 157 10.89 6.50 -9.00
C LEU A 157 9.98 5.42 -8.42
N CYS A 158 9.39 4.55 -9.25
CA CYS A 158 8.55 3.45 -8.78
C CYS A 158 9.31 2.50 -7.87
N TRP A 159 10.58 2.19 -8.17
CA TRP A 159 11.39 1.31 -7.32
C TRP A 159 11.80 1.92 -5.97
N LEU A 160 11.57 3.22 -5.74
CA LEU A 160 11.66 3.81 -4.41
C LEU A 160 10.46 3.46 -3.52
N ALA A 161 9.30 3.17 -4.12
CA ALA A 161 8.11 2.76 -3.40
C ALA A 161 8.46 1.58 -2.49
N ASP A 162 8.16 1.76 -1.21
CA ASP A 162 8.38 0.76 -0.18
C ASP A 162 9.84 0.25 -0.06
N SER A 163 10.80 1.08 -0.46
CA SER A 163 12.23 0.73 -0.58
C SER A 163 12.49 -0.50 -1.45
N ALA A 164 11.65 -0.77 -2.46
CA ALA A 164 11.71 -1.96 -3.29
C ALA A 164 13.09 -2.16 -3.94
N TYR A 165 13.78 -1.10 -4.36
CA TYR A 165 15.12 -1.18 -4.93
C TYR A 165 16.14 -1.74 -3.93
N ILE A 166 16.05 -1.34 -2.65
CA ILE A 166 16.91 -1.87 -1.57
C ILE A 166 16.53 -3.32 -1.28
N ASN A 167 15.25 -3.66 -1.27
CA ASN A 167 14.79 -5.04 -1.10
C ASN A 167 15.34 -5.96 -2.20
N ALA A 168 15.52 -5.44 -3.42
CA ALA A 168 16.09 -6.14 -4.57
C ALA A 168 17.61 -6.34 -4.52
N GLN A 169 18.32 -5.74 -3.55
CA GLN A 169 19.76 -5.90 -3.42
C GLN A 169 20.15 -7.15 -2.63
N SER A 170 21.29 -7.74 -2.97
CA SER A 170 21.73 -9.04 -2.45
C SER A 170 22.00 -9.08 -0.94
N HIS A 171 22.24 -7.95 -0.27
CA HIS A 171 22.35 -7.88 1.19
C HIS A 171 20.99 -7.85 1.92
N ARG A 172 19.87 -7.86 1.17
CA ARG A 172 18.50 -7.79 1.71
C ARG A 172 17.68 -9.00 1.29
N PHE A 173 16.75 -8.82 0.36
CA PHE A 173 15.72 -9.79 0.01
C PHE A 173 15.74 -10.17 -1.47
N ARG A 174 16.87 -9.96 -2.18
CA ARG A 174 17.00 -10.20 -3.63
C ARG A 174 16.44 -11.54 -4.11
N LYS A 175 16.66 -12.62 -3.36
CA LYS A 175 16.11 -13.95 -3.69
C LYS A 175 14.58 -13.98 -3.64
N ASN A 176 13.98 -13.35 -2.65
CA ASN A 176 12.54 -13.24 -2.51
C ASN A 176 11.96 -12.30 -3.59
N VAL A 177 12.58 -11.14 -3.83
CA VAL A 177 12.19 -10.24 -4.95
C VAL A 177 12.22 -11.00 -6.27
N SER A 178 13.34 -11.65 -6.60
CA SER A 178 13.48 -12.51 -7.78
C SER A 178 12.35 -13.54 -7.87
N HIS A 179 11.99 -14.21 -6.77
CA HIS A 179 10.90 -15.17 -6.77
C HIS A 179 9.56 -14.54 -7.22
N TRP A 180 9.21 -13.36 -6.71
CA TRP A 180 8.00 -12.64 -7.11
C TRP A 180 8.06 -12.16 -8.56
N LEU A 181 9.19 -11.58 -8.99
CA LEU A 181 9.36 -11.06 -10.35
C LEU A 181 9.28 -12.16 -11.41
N TYR A 182 9.95 -13.30 -11.21
CA TYR A 182 10.02 -14.35 -12.22
C TYR A 182 8.89 -15.38 -12.14
N ASN A 183 8.33 -15.65 -10.95
CA ASN A 183 7.34 -16.74 -10.80
C ASN A 183 5.90 -16.25 -10.63
N PHE A 184 5.70 -15.03 -10.14
CA PHE A 184 4.36 -14.44 -9.99
C PHE A 184 4.06 -13.47 -11.13
N PHE A 185 4.89 -12.43 -11.27
CA PHE A 185 4.67 -11.39 -12.26
C PHE A 185 4.97 -11.83 -13.68
N ASP A 186 6.15 -12.40 -13.90
CA ASP A 186 6.57 -12.90 -15.21
C ASP A 186 6.41 -11.82 -16.31
N TRP A 187 6.97 -10.64 -16.05
CA TRP A 187 6.78 -9.44 -16.87
C TRP A 187 8.14 -8.78 -17.18
N PRO A 188 8.56 -8.72 -18.47
CA PRO A 188 9.91 -8.31 -18.86
C PRO A 188 10.41 -6.96 -18.31
N PRO A 189 9.60 -5.88 -18.26
CA PRO A 189 10.06 -4.60 -17.72
C PRO A 189 10.63 -4.68 -16.30
N PHE A 190 10.06 -5.55 -15.44
CA PHE A 190 10.57 -5.76 -14.09
C PHE A 190 11.87 -6.55 -14.04
N TRP A 191 12.08 -7.48 -14.97
CA TRP A 191 13.31 -8.29 -15.01
C TRP A 191 14.51 -7.47 -15.45
N GLU A 192 14.30 -6.64 -16.47
CA GLU A 192 15.35 -5.81 -17.06
C GLU A 192 15.94 -4.86 -16.03
N ILE A 193 15.08 -4.15 -15.29
CA ILE A 193 15.54 -3.24 -14.23
C ILE A 193 16.14 -4.00 -13.04
N PHE A 194 15.59 -5.14 -12.64
CA PHE A 194 16.05 -5.92 -11.49
C PHE A 194 17.52 -6.35 -11.55
N ILE A 195 18.04 -6.57 -12.75
CA ILE A 195 19.46 -6.88 -12.99
C ILE A 195 20.35 -5.69 -12.56
N LEU A 196 19.87 -4.47 -12.78
CA LEU A 196 20.62 -3.23 -12.52
C LEU A 196 20.56 -2.80 -11.04
N LEU A 197 19.47 -3.09 -10.33
CA LEU A 197 19.19 -2.58 -8.97
C LEU A 197 20.29 -2.88 -7.92
N ASP A 198 21.10 -3.91 -8.14
CA ASP A 198 22.21 -4.29 -7.26
C ASP A 198 23.57 -3.90 -7.84
N SER A 199 23.68 -2.66 -8.31
CA SER A 199 24.92 -2.08 -8.82
C SER A 199 25.18 -0.68 -8.27
N ALA A 200 26.46 -0.34 -8.19
CA ALA A 200 26.92 1.01 -7.88
C ALA A 200 26.45 2.02 -8.93
N ASP A 201 26.48 1.66 -10.21
CA ASP A 201 26.05 2.51 -11.31
C ASP A 201 24.57 2.86 -11.22
N TYR A 202 23.71 1.91 -10.85
CA TYR A 202 22.29 2.18 -10.63
C TYR A 202 22.08 3.22 -9.52
N GLU A 203 22.77 3.07 -8.39
CA GLU A 203 22.65 4.04 -7.29
C GLU A 203 23.18 5.43 -7.68
N ASP A 204 24.25 5.51 -8.48
CA ASP A 204 24.77 6.79 -9.00
C ASP A 204 23.78 7.45 -9.98
N MET A 205 23.16 6.67 -10.87
CA MET A 205 22.09 7.17 -11.75
C MET A 205 20.88 7.64 -10.93
N LEU A 206 20.45 6.85 -9.95
CA LEU A 206 19.33 7.17 -9.08
C LEU A 206 19.57 8.51 -8.35
N ILE A 207 20.77 8.75 -7.83
CA ILE A 207 21.13 10.05 -7.20
C ILE A 207 21.01 11.20 -8.19
N ARG A 208 21.60 11.04 -9.38
CA ARG A 208 21.71 12.08 -10.40
C ARG A 208 20.34 12.46 -10.95
N ASP A 209 19.54 11.46 -11.33
CA ASP A 209 18.34 11.63 -12.13
C ASP A 209 17.10 11.90 -11.27
N ILE A 210 17.02 11.33 -10.07
CA ILE A 210 15.83 11.41 -9.20
C ILE A 210 16.17 11.97 -7.83
N GLY A 211 17.18 11.40 -7.16
CA GLY A 211 17.43 11.58 -5.73
C GLY A 211 17.72 13.02 -5.33
N ASN A 212 18.44 13.79 -6.14
CA ASN A 212 18.70 15.21 -5.87
C ASN A 212 17.42 16.05 -5.88
N ARG A 213 16.54 15.84 -6.87
CA ARG A 213 15.26 16.55 -6.97
C ARG A 213 14.36 16.14 -5.82
N LEU A 214 14.19 14.83 -5.62
CA LEU A 214 13.33 14.30 -4.57
C LEU A 214 13.74 14.79 -3.17
N ARG A 215 15.04 14.79 -2.83
CA ARG A 215 15.54 15.34 -1.57
C ARG A 215 15.18 16.80 -1.32
N ASN A 216 15.12 17.61 -2.38
CA ASN A 216 14.75 19.01 -2.26
C ASN A 216 13.23 19.18 -2.07
N LEU A 217 12.42 18.35 -2.73
CA LEU A 217 10.96 18.35 -2.57
C LEU A 217 10.53 17.83 -1.20
N THR A 218 11.29 16.93 -0.60
CA THR A 218 10.92 16.26 0.65
C THR A 218 11.56 16.88 1.90
N ARG A 219 11.99 18.16 1.86
CA ARG A 219 12.66 18.81 3.01
C ARG A 219 11.71 18.89 4.21
N GLY A 220 11.77 17.87 5.08
CA GLY A 220 10.88 17.73 6.24
C GLY A 220 10.21 16.35 6.35
N LEU A 221 10.20 15.57 5.26
CA LEU A 221 9.68 14.20 5.27
C LEU A 221 10.72 13.21 5.80
N ALA A 222 10.26 12.17 6.48
CA ALA A 222 11.14 11.21 7.11
C ALA A 222 11.89 10.37 6.05
N PRO A 223 13.22 10.18 6.18
CA PRO A 223 13.93 9.24 5.34
C PRO A 223 13.55 7.80 5.70
N GLY A 224 13.62 6.89 4.73
CA GLY A 224 13.47 5.46 4.98
C GLY A 224 14.55 4.91 5.94
N GLN A 225 14.18 3.92 6.75
CA GLN A 225 15.03 3.34 7.79
C GLN A 225 16.16 2.44 7.24
N VAL A 226 16.00 1.93 6.02
CA VAL A 226 16.92 0.99 5.38
C VAL A 226 17.93 1.72 4.49
N ARG A 227 19.11 1.11 4.31
CA ARG A 227 20.21 1.63 3.51
C ARG A 227 20.57 0.71 2.35
N SER A 228 20.81 1.31 1.19
CA SER A 228 21.30 0.63 0.00
C SER A 228 22.74 0.10 0.19
N ARG A 229 23.14 -0.85 -0.65
CA ARG A 229 24.42 -1.56 -0.53
C ARG A 229 25.61 -0.70 -0.94
N HIS A 230 25.51 0.04 -2.03
CA HIS A 230 26.69 0.58 -2.72
C HIS A 230 27.01 2.02 -2.35
N ARG A 231 26.01 2.82 -1.96
CA ARG A 231 26.13 4.25 -1.59
C ARG A 231 25.41 4.61 -0.29
N ALA A 232 24.87 3.61 0.43
CA ALA A 232 24.15 3.81 1.69
C ALA A 232 23.00 4.85 1.60
N LEU A 233 22.30 4.87 0.48
CA LEU A 233 21.12 5.71 0.25
C LEU A 233 19.95 5.22 1.09
N SER A 234 19.12 6.14 1.58
CA SER A 234 17.84 5.77 2.19
C SER A 234 16.84 5.29 1.13
N GLY A 235 15.76 4.65 1.58
CA GLY A 235 14.64 4.27 0.73
C GLY A 235 13.79 5.43 0.16
N TRP A 236 13.95 6.67 0.65
CA TRP A 236 13.14 7.84 0.26
C TRP A 236 11.63 7.56 0.19
N GLN A 237 11.06 7.11 1.30
CA GLN A 237 9.63 6.80 1.38
C GLN A 237 8.72 8.05 1.29
N CYS A 238 9.27 9.26 1.47
CA CYS A 238 8.52 10.52 1.41
C CYS A 238 7.31 10.53 2.35
N GLN A 239 7.43 9.92 3.53
CA GLN A 239 6.30 9.81 4.46
C GLN A 239 5.98 11.15 5.14
N TRP A 240 4.72 11.58 5.08
CA TRP A 240 4.21 12.78 5.76
C TRP A 240 3.35 12.44 6.98
N GLN A 241 3.15 13.38 7.89
CA GLN A 241 2.45 13.16 9.18
C GLN A 241 1.12 13.90 9.30
N ASP A 242 0.97 15.03 8.62
CA ASP A 242 -0.25 15.83 8.64
C ASP A 242 -0.49 16.40 7.23
N PRO A 243 -1.46 15.86 6.47
CA PRO A 243 -1.73 16.30 5.11
C PRO A 243 -2.22 17.75 5.04
N GLN A 244 -2.79 18.29 6.12
CA GLN A 244 -3.21 19.69 6.16
C GLN A 244 -2.01 20.64 6.24
N GLN A 245 -0.99 20.28 7.02
CA GLN A 245 0.21 21.10 7.21
C GLN A 245 1.23 20.91 6.09
N GLN A 246 1.19 19.76 5.42
CA GLN A 246 2.18 19.34 4.42
C GLN A 246 1.58 19.23 3.02
N SER A 247 0.47 19.96 2.78
CA SER A 247 -0.23 19.97 1.50
C SER A 247 0.70 20.34 0.33
N ASP A 248 1.56 21.34 0.51
CA ASP A 248 2.52 21.77 -0.52
C ASP A 248 3.55 20.67 -0.83
N ASP A 249 4.08 19.98 0.18
CA ASP A 249 5.01 18.86 -0.02
C ASP A 249 4.35 17.72 -0.81
N ILE A 250 3.10 17.39 -0.48
CA ILE A 250 2.33 16.35 -1.18
C ILE A 250 2.09 16.75 -2.64
N HIS A 251 1.64 17.98 -2.89
CA HIS A 251 1.44 18.48 -4.26
C HIS A 251 2.73 18.54 -5.08
N ASN A 252 3.84 18.89 -4.45
CA ASN A 252 5.16 18.89 -5.09
C ASN A 252 5.60 17.49 -5.50
N ILE A 253 5.33 16.47 -4.67
CA ILE A 253 5.60 15.07 -5.03
C ILE A 253 4.66 14.59 -6.14
N LEU A 254 3.37 14.91 -6.09
CA LEU A 254 2.42 14.56 -7.17
C LEU A 254 2.82 15.20 -8.50
N THR A 255 3.24 16.47 -8.48
CA THR A 255 3.77 17.15 -9.67
C THR A 255 5.00 16.42 -10.20
N PHE A 256 5.91 16.01 -9.32
CA PHE A 256 7.10 15.25 -9.71
C PHE A 256 6.77 13.86 -10.29
N ILE A 257 5.74 13.18 -9.75
CA ILE A 257 5.21 11.93 -10.30
C ILE A 257 4.64 12.18 -11.71
N HIS A 258 3.81 13.20 -11.89
CA HIS A 258 3.24 13.56 -13.18
C HIS A 258 4.32 13.86 -14.23
N GLU A 259 5.33 14.64 -13.87
CA GLU A 259 6.43 15.00 -14.79
C GLU A 259 7.24 13.78 -15.28
N LEU A 260 7.43 12.77 -14.43
CA LEU A 260 8.23 11.60 -14.77
C LEU A 260 7.38 10.50 -15.42
N CYS A 261 6.24 10.17 -14.80
CA CYS A 261 5.41 9.06 -15.23
C CYS A 261 4.40 9.43 -16.31
N GLY A 262 4.09 10.73 -16.48
CA GLY A 262 3.02 11.22 -17.34
C GLY A 262 1.61 11.01 -16.79
N TRP A 263 1.46 10.37 -15.63
CA TRP A 263 0.17 10.06 -15.01
C TRP A 263 -0.53 11.30 -14.48
N GLU A 264 -1.86 11.36 -14.58
CA GLU A 264 -2.65 12.39 -13.92
C GLU A 264 -2.42 12.44 -12.39
N SER A 265 -2.38 13.66 -11.85
CA SER A 265 -2.32 13.90 -10.41
C SER A 265 -3.72 13.84 -9.81
N PRO A 266 -3.99 12.97 -8.81
CA PRO A 266 -5.26 12.98 -8.11
C PRO A 266 -5.43 14.29 -7.34
N VAL A 267 -6.66 14.78 -7.27
CA VAL A 267 -7.02 15.88 -6.39
C VAL A 267 -6.93 15.39 -4.94
N ILE A 268 -6.18 16.12 -4.13
CA ILE A 268 -6.11 15.92 -2.68
C ILE A 268 -7.04 16.94 -2.00
N PRO A 269 -7.83 16.55 -0.98
CA PRO A 269 -8.65 17.49 -0.25
C PRO A 269 -7.80 18.59 0.39
N THR A 270 -8.31 19.82 0.38
CA THR A 270 -7.62 20.97 1.00
C THR A 270 -7.97 21.17 2.46
N HIS A 271 -9.08 20.58 2.91
CA HIS A 271 -9.59 20.69 4.27
C HIS A 271 -10.00 19.31 4.77
N PHE A 272 -9.52 18.94 5.96
CA PHE A 272 -9.76 17.62 6.51
C PHE A 272 -10.51 17.64 7.83
N PHE A 273 -11.50 16.75 7.94
CA PHE A 273 -12.02 16.26 9.21
C PHE A 273 -11.12 15.11 9.71
N ARG A 274 -10.53 15.26 10.90
CA ARG A 274 -9.59 14.29 11.46
C ARG A 274 -10.23 13.44 12.54
N ILE A 275 -9.98 12.13 12.47
CA ILE A 275 -10.29 11.17 13.53
C ILE A 275 -8.98 10.56 14.02
N ASP A 276 -8.74 10.61 15.32
CA ASP A 276 -7.58 10.00 15.95
C ASP A 276 -7.93 8.58 16.43
N GLY A 277 -7.17 7.60 15.97
CA GLY A 277 -7.26 6.21 16.39
C GLY A 277 -6.20 5.85 17.41
N GLN A 278 -6.47 4.77 18.14
CA GLN A 278 -5.52 4.10 19.01
C GLN A 278 -4.82 3.00 18.23
N ARG A 279 -3.49 3.13 18.08
CA ARG A 279 -2.64 2.12 17.46
C ARG A 279 -1.86 1.37 18.52
N ASP A 280 -2.16 0.08 18.67
CA ASP A 280 -1.50 -0.80 19.63
C ASP A 280 -0.57 -1.78 18.93
N ARG A 281 0.41 -2.27 19.70
CA ARG A 281 1.41 -3.22 19.25
C ARG A 281 1.38 -4.41 20.17
N LEU A 282 0.90 -5.53 19.64
CA LEU A 282 0.54 -6.72 20.41
C LEU A 282 1.42 -7.90 20.05
N SER A 283 1.67 -8.79 21.01
CA SER A 283 2.20 -10.12 20.74
C SER A 283 1.08 -11.04 20.27
N VAL A 284 1.34 -11.86 19.25
CA VAL A 284 0.42 -12.92 18.82
C VAL A 284 0.13 -13.90 19.95
N SER A 285 1.15 -14.21 20.75
CA SER A 285 0.98 -15.14 21.88
C SER A 285 0.08 -14.57 22.99
N GLU A 286 -0.05 -13.25 23.10
CA GLU A 286 -0.98 -12.61 24.03
C GLU A 286 -2.39 -12.63 23.48
N VAL A 287 -2.56 -12.32 22.19
CA VAL A 287 -3.86 -12.41 21.50
C VAL A 287 -4.45 -13.81 21.63
N LEU A 288 -3.68 -14.86 21.31
CA LEU A 288 -4.13 -16.26 21.38
C LEU A 288 -4.32 -16.80 22.81
N LYS A 289 -3.91 -16.06 23.85
CA LYS A 289 -4.25 -16.42 25.24
C LYS A 289 -5.62 -15.87 25.66
N MET A 290 -6.04 -14.77 25.04
CA MET A 290 -7.26 -14.05 25.40
C MET A 290 -8.44 -14.40 24.49
N HIS A 291 -8.15 -14.81 23.25
CA HIS A 291 -9.14 -15.14 22.23
C HIS A 291 -8.85 -16.51 21.64
N THR A 292 -9.90 -17.14 21.11
CA THR A 292 -9.79 -18.50 20.56
C THR A 292 -8.96 -18.55 19.27
N ASP A 293 -9.10 -17.55 18.42
CA ASP A 293 -8.33 -17.37 17.19
C ASP A 293 -8.18 -15.88 16.82
N LEU A 294 -7.59 -15.61 15.64
CA LEU A 294 -7.41 -14.25 15.14
C LEU A 294 -8.75 -13.58 14.79
N ASP A 295 -9.66 -14.30 14.14
CA ASP A 295 -10.94 -13.73 13.69
C ASP A 295 -11.77 -13.30 14.91
N ASP A 296 -11.82 -14.13 15.96
CA ASP A 296 -12.44 -13.85 17.25
C ASP A 296 -11.92 -12.55 17.87
N PHE A 297 -10.60 -12.40 17.97
CA PHE A 297 -9.96 -11.17 18.46
C PHE A 297 -10.32 -9.92 17.63
N LEU A 298 -10.30 -10.04 16.30
CA LEU A 298 -10.55 -8.91 15.41
C LEU A 298 -11.99 -8.41 15.53
N GLU A 299 -12.96 -9.34 15.62
CA GLU A 299 -14.38 -9.03 15.76
C GLU A 299 -14.70 -8.47 17.15
N GLU A 300 -14.31 -9.16 18.23
CA GLU A 300 -14.65 -8.76 19.60
C GLU A 300 -14.04 -7.40 19.99
N THR A 301 -12.86 -7.08 19.46
CA THR A 301 -12.15 -5.83 19.81
C THR A 301 -12.36 -4.70 18.80
N GLY A 302 -13.22 -4.88 17.81
CA GLY A 302 -13.62 -3.83 16.86
C GLY A 302 -12.47 -3.27 16.01
N VAL A 303 -11.45 -4.08 15.72
CA VAL A 303 -10.23 -3.65 14.99
C VAL A 303 -10.61 -3.04 13.64
N PHE A 304 -10.15 -1.83 13.33
CA PHE A 304 -10.39 -1.15 12.06
C PHE A 304 -9.41 -1.59 10.97
N SER A 305 -8.14 -1.70 11.32
CA SER A 305 -7.08 -2.22 10.45
C SER A 305 -6.03 -2.91 11.30
N TYR A 306 -5.30 -3.84 10.70
CA TYR A 306 -4.18 -4.50 11.36
C TYR A 306 -3.17 -5.02 10.34
N VAL A 307 -1.95 -5.21 10.80
CA VAL A 307 -0.88 -5.79 9.99
C VAL A 307 0.05 -6.63 10.86
N PHE A 308 0.48 -7.79 10.36
CA PHE A 308 1.62 -8.48 10.95
C PHE A 308 2.90 -7.75 10.53
N THR A 309 3.66 -7.25 11.51
CA THR A 309 4.91 -6.51 11.26
C THR A 309 6.14 -7.41 11.31
N HIS A 310 6.01 -8.57 11.95
CA HIS A 310 6.99 -9.64 11.98
C HIS A 310 6.29 -10.93 12.43
N ILE A 311 6.98 -12.07 12.32
CA ILE A 311 6.58 -13.31 12.98
C ILE A 311 6.30 -13.03 14.46
N GLY A 312 5.09 -13.35 14.91
CA GLY A 312 4.66 -13.23 16.30
C GLY A 312 4.24 -11.82 16.75
N ARG A 313 4.20 -10.82 15.84
CA ARG A 313 3.89 -9.42 16.20
C ARG A 313 2.83 -8.80 15.31
N LEU A 314 1.83 -8.19 15.94
CA LEU A 314 0.70 -7.54 15.28
C LEU A 314 0.65 -6.06 15.67
N ASN A 315 0.45 -5.18 14.69
CA ASN A 315 -0.01 -3.82 14.94
C ASN A 315 -1.51 -3.77 14.64
N VAL A 316 -2.30 -3.19 15.53
CA VAL A 316 -3.74 -3.02 15.35
C VAL A 316 -4.13 -1.57 15.54
N THR A 317 -5.14 -1.12 14.83
CA THR A 317 -5.71 0.22 15.00
C THR A 317 -7.19 0.13 15.25
N ARG A 318 -7.63 0.83 16.29
CA ARG A 318 -9.03 0.99 16.67
C ARG A 318 -9.37 2.47 16.67
N PHE A 319 -10.60 2.77 16.33
CA PHE A 319 -11.15 4.11 16.48
C PHE A 319 -12.26 4.07 17.54
N PRO A 320 -12.60 5.22 18.14
CA PRO A 320 -13.70 5.28 19.09
C PRO A 320 -14.99 4.70 18.49
N ALA A 321 -15.75 3.93 19.28
CA ALA A 321 -16.91 3.18 18.80
C ALA A 321 -17.98 4.08 18.15
N GLU A 322 -18.12 5.33 18.61
CA GLU A 322 -19.03 6.33 18.03
C GLU A 322 -18.56 6.84 16.66
N SER A 323 -17.26 6.71 16.38
CA SER A 323 -16.66 7.19 15.15
C SER A 323 -16.70 6.15 14.03
N VAL A 324 -16.81 4.84 14.29
CA VAL A 324 -16.57 3.81 13.24
C VAL A 324 -17.52 2.61 13.34
N LYS A 325 -18.83 2.84 13.48
CA LYS A 325 -19.84 1.80 13.26
C LYS A 325 -20.03 1.55 11.76
N ILE A 326 -19.06 0.91 11.12
CA ILE A 326 -19.09 0.57 9.68
C ILE A 326 -19.78 -0.79 9.42
N ASP A 327 -20.30 -1.46 10.46
CA ASP A 327 -21.00 -2.75 10.34
C ASP A 327 -22.28 -2.70 9.48
#